data_AF-A0A924IBU9-F1
#
_entry.id   AF-A0A924IBU9-F1
#
_cell.length_a   1.000
_cell.length_b   1.000
_cell.length_c   1.000
_cell.angle_alpha   90.00
_cell.angle_beta   90.00
_cell.angle_gamma   90.00
#
_symmetry.space_group_name_H-M   'P 1'
#
loop_
_entity.id
_entity.type
_entity.pdbx_description
1 polymer ?
#
loop_
_entity_poly.entity_id
_entity_poly.type
_entity_poly.pdbx_seq_one_letter_code
_entity_poly.pdbx_strand_id
1 'polypeptide(L)'
;SGRVNVEIESHPRPRLSLKVAYFLSDTGEPGRGNFWVVPGSHLQDTQERSPDGLGQPEGAIPILAKLGSAVFFDRRLWHTASPNWSHITRKVLFYGYGYRWLCTKDDMTVQSLWEQSDPIQKQMLGWRVNANGLYSPSDEDVPLRTWLREHSPDEAK
;
A
#
# COMPACT_ATOMS: atom_id res chain seq x y z
N SER A 1 -10.49 -7.25 0.14
CA SER A 1 -9.74 -7.63 -1.09
C SER A 1 -8.72 -8.68 -0.73
N GLY A 2 -8.81 -9.87 -1.31
CA GLY A 2 -7.84 -10.96 -1.12
C GLY A 2 -7.84 -11.97 -2.24
N ARG A 3 -8.61 -11.75 -3.31
CA ARG A 3 -8.81 -12.68 -4.41
C ARG A 3 -7.49 -13.03 -5.11
N VAL A 4 -6.63 -12.04 -5.34
CA VAL A 4 -5.28 -12.25 -5.88
C VAL A 4 -4.43 -13.19 -5.01
N ASN A 5 -4.61 -13.17 -3.68
CA ASN A 5 -3.90 -14.09 -2.79
C ASN A 5 -4.47 -15.51 -2.89
N VAL A 6 -5.76 -15.67 -3.18
CA VAL A 6 -6.38 -16.99 -3.39
C VAL A 6 -6.00 -17.58 -4.75
N GLU A 7 -5.94 -16.75 -5.79
CA GLU A 7 -5.68 -17.18 -7.17
C GLU A 7 -4.18 -17.40 -7.46
N ILE A 8 -3.29 -16.75 -6.71
CA ILE A 8 -1.86 -17.00 -6.82
C ILE A 8 -1.49 -18.19 -5.92
N GLU A 9 -1.41 -19.34 -6.56
CA GLU A 9 -1.09 -20.64 -5.95
C GLU A 9 0.43 -20.80 -5.71
N SER A 10 1.06 -19.82 -5.07
CA SER A 10 2.48 -19.90 -4.68
C SER A 10 2.69 -19.54 -3.21
N HIS A 11 3.68 -20.17 -2.61
CA HIS A 11 4.04 -20.00 -1.20
C HIS A 11 5.52 -19.66 -1.03
N PRO A 12 5.88 -18.58 -0.31
CA PRO A 12 4.98 -17.51 0.13
C PRO A 12 4.46 -16.72 -1.09
N ARG A 13 3.21 -16.26 -1.03
CA ARG A 13 2.61 -15.45 -2.12
C ARG A 13 3.48 -14.24 -2.44
N PRO A 14 3.74 -13.88 -3.70
CA PRO A 14 4.59 -12.74 -4.04
C PRO A 14 4.01 -11.41 -3.57
N ARG A 15 4.87 -10.47 -3.18
CA ARG A 15 4.46 -9.10 -2.89
C ARG A 15 4.13 -8.38 -4.20
N LEU A 16 2.85 -8.28 -4.53
CA LEU A 16 2.38 -7.57 -5.72
C LEU A 16 2.07 -6.09 -5.49
N SER A 17 1.91 -5.68 -4.23
CA SER A 17 1.53 -4.32 -3.89
C SER A 17 1.90 -3.96 -2.46
N LEU A 18 2.20 -2.68 -2.27
CA LEU A 18 2.48 -2.03 -1.00
C LEU A 18 1.37 -1.02 -0.73
N LYS A 19 1.09 -0.72 0.54
CA LYS A 19 0.32 0.45 0.93
C LYS A 19 1.13 1.37 1.81
N VAL A 20 0.91 2.66 1.63
CA VAL A 20 1.37 3.71 2.53
C VAL A 20 0.14 4.41 3.10
N ALA A 21 0.06 4.46 4.43
CA ALA A 21 -1.00 5.14 5.16
C ALA A 21 -0.44 6.40 5.81
N TYR A 22 -0.91 7.57 5.37
CA TYR A 22 -0.57 8.87 5.97
C TYR A 22 -1.64 9.26 6.98
N PHE A 23 -1.26 9.37 8.24
CA PHE A 23 -2.18 9.65 9.34
C PHE A 23 -2.37 11.15 9.52
N LEU A 24 -3.56 11.64 9.17
CA LEU A 24 -3.96 13.06 9.28
C LEU A 24 -4.68 13.38 10.58
N SER A 25 -4.81 12.39 11.46
CA SER A 25 -5.38 12.48 12.80
C SER A 25 -4.52 11.65 13.74
N ASP A 26 -4.43 12.05 15.00
CA ASP A 26 -3.64 11.32 15.99
C ASP A 26 -4.27 9.98 16.40
N THR A 27 -3.59 8.89 16.06
CA THR A 27 -3.90 7.52 16.48
C THR A 27 -2.79 6.93 17.35
N GLY A 28 -2.04 7.79 18.05
CA GLY A 28 -0.92 7.40 18.92
C GLY A 28 -1.33 6.68 20.21
N GLU A 29 -2.63 6.59 20.50
CA GLU A 29 -3.16 5.89 21.68
C GLU A 29 -4.13 4.78 21.27
N PRO A 30 -4.23 3.69 22.07
CA PRO A 30 -5.23 2.66 21.89
C PRO A 30 -6.67 3.21 21.91
N GLY A 31 -7.57 2.56 21.16
CA GLY A 31 -8.99 2.92 21.11
C GLY A 31 -9.32 4.06 20.16
N ARG A 32 -8.33 4.63 19.45
CA ARG A 32 -8.54 5.73 18.48
C ARG A 32 -8.77 5.23 17.04
N GLY A 33 -9.37 4.05 16.89
CA GLY A 33 -9.55 3.41 15.59
C GLY A 33 -8.23 2.96 14.95
N ASN A 34 -7.28 2.48 15.76
CA ASN A 34 -5.93 2.12 15.34
C ASN A 34 -5.93 1.08 14.21
N PHE A 35 -4.86 1.09 13.43
CA PHE A 35 -4.56 0.05 12.46
C PHE A 35 -3.92 -1.12 13.18
N TRP A 36 -4.54 -2.30 13.14
CA TRP A 36 -4.03 -3.52 13.77
C TRP A 36 -3.38 -4.41 12.73
N VAL A 37 -2.28 -5.07 13.10
CA VAL A 37 -1.54 -6.00 12.25
C VAL A 37 -1.11 -7.23 13.03
N VAL A 38 -0.98 -8.36 12.35
CA VAL A 38 -0.22 -9.51 12.86
C VAL A 38 1.18 -9.48 12.24
N PRO A 39 2.25 -9.20 13.02
CA PRO A 39 3.61 -9.19 12.50
C PRO A 39 3.98 -10.52 11.82
N GLY A 40 4.72 -10.47 10.70
CA GLY A 40 5.14 -11.67 9.97
C GLY A 40 4.06 -12.41 9.17
N SER A 41 2.78 -12.09 9.36
CA SER A 41 1.66 -12.81 8.74
C SER A 41 1.59 -12.75 7.20
N HIS A 42 2.39 -11.89 6.56
CA HIS A 42 2.54 -11.84 5.11
C HIS A 42 3.31 -13.04 4.52
N LEU A 43 3.95 -13.84 5.38
CA LEU A 43 4.62 -15.10 5.04
C LEU A 43 3.71 -16.32 5.18
N GLN A 44 2.49 -16.13 5.71
CA GLN A 44 1.52 -17.18 5.97
C GLN A 44 0.30 -17.00 5.08
N ASP A 45 -0.22 -18.10 4.55
CA ASP A 45 -1.37 -18.05 3.65
C ASP A 45 -2.72 -18.05 4.38
N THR A 46 -2.71 -18.52 5.62
CA THR A 46 -3.84 -18.60 6.54
C THR A 46 -3.46 -17.93 7.86
N GLN A 47 -4.49 -17.53 8.61
CA GLN A 47 -4.34 -16.99 9.95
C GLN A 47 -5.41 -17.65 10.81
N GLU A 48 -5.00 -18.26 11.91
CA GLU A 48 -5.93 -18.78 12.90
C GLU A 48 -6.77 -17.63 13.46
N ARG A 49 -8.08 -17.83 13.46
CA ARG A 49 -9.05 -16.89 14.02
C ARG A 49 -9.53 -17.44 15.36
N SER A 50 -9.98 -16.55 16.23
CA SER A 50 -10.69 -16.96 17.44
C SER A 50 -11.86 -17.90 17.06
N PRO A 51 -12.14 -18.97 17.84
CA PRO A 51 -13.22 -19.90 17.55
C PRO A 51 -14.60 -19.25 17.43
N ASP A 52 -14.84 -18.17 18.18
CA ASP A 52 -16.08 -17.37 18.13
C ASP A 52 -16.05 -16.25 17.07
N GLY A 53 -14.92 -16.09 16.37
CA GLY A 53 -14.69 -15.02 15.40
C GLY A 53 -14.59 -13.62 16.02
N LEU A 54 -14.54 -13.52 17.35
CA LEU A 54 -14.47 -12.26 18.07
C LEU A 54 -13.02 -11.90 18.45
N GLY A 55 -12.76 -10.61 18.54
CA GLY A 55 -11.45 -10.09 18.95
C GLY A 55 -10.39 -10.12 17.84
N GLN A 56 -9.16 -9.87 18.25
CA GLN A 56 -7.99 -9.88 17.38
C GLN A 56 -7.32 -11.26 17.44
N PRO A 57 -6.72 -11.76 16.35
CA PRO A 57 -5.96 -13.01 16.38
C PRO A 57 -4.75 -12.89 17.33
N GLU A 58 -4.23 -14.03 17.76
CA GLU A 58 -3.03 -14.08 18.60
C GLU A 58 -1.86 -13.35 17.92
N GLY A 59 -1.09 -12.60 18.72
CA GLY A 59 0.04 -11.81 18.24
C GLY A 59 -0.33 -10.54 17.46
N ALA A 60 -1.62 -10.22 17.32
CA ALA A 60 -2.02 -8.94 16.74
C ALA A 60 -1.63 -7.77 17.63
N ILE A 61 -1.10 -6.71 17.01
CA ILE A 61 -0.68 -5.49 17.70
C ILE A 61 -1.31 -4.24 17.05
N PRO A 62 -1.65 -3.21 17.85
CA PRO A 62 -2.04 -1.92 17.30
C PRO A 62 -0.82 -1.13 16.84
N ILE A 63 -0.94 -0.48 15.68
CA ILE A 63 0.00 0.53 15.21
C ILE A 63 -0.44 1.88 15.79
N LEU A 64 0.37 2.39 16.71
CA LEU A 64 0.17 3.67 17.39
C LEU A 64 0.86 4.79 16.59
N ALA A 65 0.18 5.27 15.56
CA ALA A 65 0.71 6.30 14.66
C ALA A 65 0.28 7.70 15.10
N LYS A 66 1.26 8.56 15.42
CA LYS A 66 1.02 9.99 15.69
C LYS A 66 0.58 10.72 14.42
N LEU A 67 -0.04 11.87 14.60
CA LEU A 67 -0.33 12.80 13.51
C LEU A 67 0.92 13.05 12.64
N GLY A 68 0.76 12.98 11.33
CA GLY A 68 1.84 13.17 10.35
C GLY A 68 2.69 11.91 10.06
N SER A 69 2.45 10.81 10.77
CA SER A 69 3.18 9.56 10.52
C SER A 69 2.77 8.92 9.19
N ALA A 70 3.73 8.26 8.55
CA ALA A 70 3.51 7.37 7.41
C ALA A 70 3.77 5.92 7.83
N VAL A 71 2.82 5.02 7.56
CA VAL A 71 2.97 3.58 7.82
C VAL A 71 3.01 2.84 6.49
N PHE A 72 4.14 2.17 6.24
CA PHE A 72 4.36 1.33 5.07
C PHE A 72 4.05 -0.11 5.45
N PHE A 73 3.20 -0.77 4.66
CA PHE A 73 2.88 -2.17 4.94
C PHE A 73 2.64 -2.97 3.67
N ASP A 74 3.12 -4.20 3.71
CA ASP A 74 2.81 -5.20 2.71
C ASP A 74 1.32 -5.54 2.77
N ARG A 75 0.62 -5.49 1.64
CA ARG A 75 -0.83 -5.77 1.62
C ARG A 75 -1.19 -7.21 1.99
N ARG A 76 -0.23 -8.13 2.00
CA ARG A 76 -0.40 -9.52 2.45
C ARG A 76 -0.47 -9.65 3.97
N LEU A 77 -0.03 -8.64 4.73
CA LEU A 77 -0.19 -8.65 6.19
C LEU A 77 -1.67 -8.79 6.54
N TRP A 78 -1.96 -9.63 7.53
CA TRP A 78 -3.26 -9.66 8.16
C TRP A 78 -3.41 -8.39 8.98
N HIS A 79 -4.48 -7.64 8.67
CA HIS A 79 -4.72 -6.34 9.28
C HIS A 79 -6.19 -6.00 9.34
N THR A 80 -6.55 -5.13 10.28
CA THR A 80 -7.88 -4.57 10.40
C THR A 80 -7.83 -3.17 11.01
N ALA A 81 -8.93 -2.43 10.92
CA ALA A 81 -9.13 -1.26 11.77
C ALA A 81 -9.83 -1.69 13.06
N SER A 82 -9.58 -1.00 14.17
CA SER A 82 -10.42 -1.12 15.36
C SER A 82 -11.57 -0.11 15.34
N PRO A 83 -12.61 -0.31 16.18
CA PRO A 83 -13.53 0.77 16.53
C PRO A 83 -12.78 1.98 17.09
N ASN A 84 -13.37 3.16 16.89
CA ASN A 84 -12.90 4.42 17.44
C ASN A 84 -13.80 4.82 18.62
N TRP A 85 -13.27 4.71 19.83
CA TRP A 85 -13.94 5.06 21.08
C TRP A 85 -13.56 6.46 21.59
N SER A 86 -12.76 7.19 20.82
CA SER A 86 -12.35 8.55 21.15
C SER A 86 -13.30 9.59 20.55
N HIS A 87 -13.13 10.85 20.96
CA HIS A 87 -13.82 12.01 20.41
C HIS A 87 -13.12 12.60 19.17
N ILE A 88 -12.02 11.99 18.70
CA ILE A 88 -11.24 12.46 17.56
C ILE A 88 -11.69 11.71 16.30
N THR A 89 -12.14 12.43 15.27
CA THR A 89 -12.44 11.83 13.97
C THR A 89 -11.15 11.35 13.30
N ARG A 90 -11.05 10.03 13.07
CA ARG A 90 -9.91 9.42 12.38
C ARG A 90 -9.93 9.77 10.89
N LYS A 91 -8.81 10.34 10.40
CA LYS A 91 -8.55 10.66 8.99
C LYS A 91 -7.22 10.07 8.57
N VAL A 92 -7.24 9.21 7.54
CA VAL A 92 -6.03 8.56 7.02
C VAL A 92 -6.12 8.50 5.49
N LEU A 93 -5.04 8.88 4.80
CA LEU A 93 -4.92 8.72 3.36
C LEU A 93 -4.17 7.43 3.07
N PHE A 94 -4.77 6.53 2.29
CA PHE A 94 -4.14 5.28 1.87
C PHE A 94 -3.76 5.36 0.40
N TYR A 95 -2.46 5.28 0.11
CA TYR A 95 -1.94 5.16 -1.24
C TYR A 95 -1.47 3.72 -1.48
N GLY A 96 -2.01 3.10 -2.53
CA GLY A 96 -1.61 1.79 -2.99
C GLY A 96 -0.56 1.90 -4.09
N TYR A 97 0.55 1.20 -3.93
CA TYR A 97 1.59 1.06 -4.94
C TYR A 97 1.61 -0.38 -5.41
N GLY A 98 1.74 -0.60 -6.71
CA GLY A 98 1.83 -1.93 -7.30
C GLY A 98 2.76 -1.89 -8.50
N TYR A 99 3.09 -3.07 -9.02
CA TYR A 99 3.79 -3.13 -10.29
C TYR A 99 2.94 -2.51 -11.39
N ARG A 100 3.58 -1.80 -12.31
CA ARG A 100 2.91 -1.07 -13.39
C ARG A 100 2.02 -1.96 -14.27
N TRP A 101 2.40 -3.22 -14.48
CA TRP A 101 1.64 -4.16 -15.29
C TRP A 101 0.38 -4.69 -14.58
N LEU A 102 0.18 -4.37 -13.30
CA LEU A 102 -1.07 -4.64 -12.59
C LEU A 102 -2.09 -3.55 -12.88
N CYS A 103 -3.31 -3.96 -13.21
CA CYS A 103 -4.43 -3.03 -13.32
C CYS A 103 -4.65 -2.30 -11.99
N THR A 104 -4.84 -0.98 -12.05
CA THR A 104 -5.11 -0.17 -10.86
C THR A 104 -6.46 -0.54 -10.27
N LYS A 105 -6.59 -0.40 -8.94
CA LYS A 105 -7.85 -0.71 -8.27
C LYS A 105 -8.91 0.37 -8.51
N ASP A 106 -8.46 1.61 -8.65
CA ASP A 106 -9.31 2.77 -8.87
C ASP A 106 -9.11 3.24 -10.32
N ASP A 107 -10.19 3.77 -10.90
CA ASP A 107 -10.15 4.43 -12.19
C ASP A 107 -9.32 5.71 -12.06
N MET A 108 -8.20 5.78 -12.77
CA MET A 108 -7.32 6.94 -12.74
C MET A 108 -7.95 8.05 -13.58
N THR A 109 -8.74 8.93 -12.97
CA THR A 109 -9.51 10.00 -13.62
C THR A 109 -8.86 11.39 -13.55
N VAL A 110 -7.56 11.42 -13.26
CA VAL A 110 -6.78 12.64 -12.97
C VAL A 110 -5.83 13.03 -14.10
N GLN A 111 -6.15 12.64 -15.34
CA GLN A 111 -5.34 12.98 -16.53
C GLN A 111 -5.18 14.49 -16.71
N SER A 112 -6.16 15.28 -16.27
CA SER A 112 -6.10 16.75 -16.28
C SER A 112 -4.94 17.32 -15.47
N LEU A 113 -4.37 16.55 -14.53
CA LEU A 113 -3.21 16.97 -13.73
C LEU A 113 -1.89 16.75 -14.45
N TRP A 114 -1.85 16.00 -15.56
CA TRP A 114 -0.60 15.64 -16.21
C TRP A 114 0.19 16.86 -16.66
N GLU A 115 -0.42 17.86 -17.29
CA GLU A 115 0.30 19.05 -17.76
C GLU A 115 1.03 19.81 -16.65
N GLN A 116 0.51 19.74 -15.42
CA GLN A 116 1.07 20.41 -14.23
C GLN A 116 2.02 19.52 -13.43
N SER A 117 2.15 18.24 -13.80
CA SER A 117 2.93 17.25 -13.07
C SER A 117 4.34 17.12 -13.64
N ASP A 118 5.33 16.96 -12.75
CA ASP A 118 6.67 16.56 -13.15
C ASP A 118 6.68 15.12 -13.75
N PRO A 119 7.77 14.68 -14.42
CA PRO A 119 7.82 13.36 -15.04
C PRO A 119 7.52 12.19 -14.09
N ILE A 120 8.05 12.22 -12.86
CA ILE A 120 7.84 11.16 -11.87
C ILE A 120 6.38 11.19 -11.39
N GLN A 121 5.84 12.36 -11.12
CA GLN A 121 4.42 12.52 -10.77
C GLN A 121 3.52 11.98 -11.89
N LYS A 122 3.77 12.31 -13.16
CA LYS A 122 3.05 11.74 -14.30
C LYS A 122 3.09 10.21 -14.30
N GLN A 123 4.27 9.62 -14.09
CA GLN A 123 4.43 8.17 -13.96
C GLN A 123 3.54 7.61 -12.85
N MET A 124 3.50 8.25 -11.68
CA MET A 124 2.66 7.84 -10.55
C MET A 124 1.15 7.97 -10.84
N LEU A 125 0.77 8.94 -11.67
CA LEU A 125 -0.60 9.17 -12.14
C LEU A 125 -0.97 8.29 -13.36
N GLY A 126 -0.20 7.24 -13.64
CA GLY A 126 -0.52 6.25 -14.68
C GLY A 126 -0.22 6.68 -16.11
N TRP A 127 0.48 7.81 -16.30
CA TRP A 127 0.96 8.23 -17.62
C TRP A 127 1.95 7.21 -18.20
N ARG A 128 1.91 7.07 -19.51
CA ARG A 128 2.77 6.20 -20.32
C ARG A 128 2.74 6.68 -21.77
N VAL A 129 3.79 6.37 -22.53
CA VAL A 129 3.87 6.72 -23.95
C VAL A 129 2.79 5.97 -24.74
N ASN A 130 2.63 4.67 -24.46
CA ASN A 130 1.61 3.82 -25.06
C ASN A 130 1.33 2.58 -24.19
N ALA A 131 0.46 1.68 -24.65
CA ALA A 131 0.10 0.47 -23.91
C ALA A 131 1.30 -0.47 -23.64
N ASN A 132 2.30 -0.51 -24.52
CA ASN A 132 3.48 -1.36 -24.35
C ASN A 132 4.37 -0.90 -23.18
N GLY A 133 4.29 0.37 -22.78
CA GLY A 133 5.02 0.91 -21.63
C GLY A 133 4.69 0.23 -20.29
N LEU A 134 3.58 -0.53 -20.22
CA LEU A 134 3.24 -1.37 -19.07
C LEU A 134 4.06 -2.66 -18.98
N TYR A 135 4.45 -3.21 -20.12
CA TYR A 135 5.13 -4.52 -20.24
C TYR A 135 6.63 -4.37 -20.50
N SER A 136 6.99 -3.46 -21.41
CA SER A 136 8.37 -3.17 -21.84
C SER A 136 8.61 -1.66 -21.86
N PRO A 137 8.80 -1.03 -20.68
CA PRO A 137 8.93 0.42 -20.58
C PRO A 137 10.24 0.95 -21.17
N SER A 138 10.12 2.02 -21.95
CA SER A 138 11.24 2.91 -22.27
C SER A 138 11.61 3.78 -21.05
N ASP A 139 12.72 4.52 -21.12
CA ASP A 139 13.09 5.44 -20.02
C ASP A 139 12.11 6.61 -19.87
N GLU A 140 11.42 7.02 -20.94
CA GLU A 140 10.31 8.00 -20.86
C GLU A 140 9.12 7.46 -20.06
N ASP A 141 8.87 6.15 -20.14
CA ASP A 141 7.81 5.52 -19.38
C ASP A 141 8.17 5.43 -17.88
N VAL A 142 9.45 5.33 -17.51
CA VAL A 142 9.88 5.13 -16.10
C VAL A 142 10.88 6.19 -15.62
N PRO A 143 10.51 7.48 -15.61
CA PRO A 143 11.40 8.56 -15.17
C PRO A 143 11.93 8.39 -13.75
N LEU A 144 11.20 7.73 -12.84
CA LEU A 144 11.71 7.40 -11.51
C LEU A 144 12.95 6.49 -11.57
N ARG A 145 12.97 5.51 -12.49
CA ARG A 145 14.12 4.62 -12.67
C ARG A 145 15.34 5.42 -13.15
N THR A 146 15.14 6.31 -14.12
CA THR A 146 16.20 7.19 -14.64
C THR A 146 16.73 8.11 -13.54
N TRP A 147 15.83 8.73 -12.77
CA TRP A 147 16.20 9.58 -11.63
C TRP A 147 17.00 8.81 -10.57
N LEU A 148 16.58 7.59 -10.22
CA LEU A 148 17.31 6.74 -9.27
C LEU A 148 18.70 6.37 -9.78
N ARG A 149 18.89 6.11 -11.08
CA ARG A 149 20.23 5.82 -11.64
C ARG A 149 21.21 6.97 -11.42
N GLU A 150 20.71 8.21 -11.39
CA GLU A 150 21.52 9.41 -11.20
C GLU A 150 21.77 9.71 -9.71
N HIS A 151 20.77 9.50 -8.85
CA HIS A 151 20.78 9.97 -7.45
C HIS A 151 21.01 8.86 -6.42
N SER A 152 20.61 7.62 -6.74
CA SER A 152 20.73 6.42 -5.89
C SER A 152 21.03 5.16 -6.73
N PRO A 153 22.21 5.05 -7.37
CA PRO A 153 22.49 4.00 -8.35
C PRO A 153 22.31 2.56 -7.81
N ASP A 154 22.58 2.34 -6.53
CA ASP A 154 22.41 1.03 -5.89
C ASP A 154 20.95 0.58 -5.81
N GLU A 155 20.01 1.53 -5.77
CA GLU A 155 18.56 1.30 -5.73
C GLU A 155 17.94 1.19 -7.13
N ALA A 156 18.70 1.53 -8.18
CA ALA A 156 18.20 1.66 -9.55
C ALA A 156 18.27 0.39 -10.41
N LYS A 157 18.51 -0.77 -9.77
CA LYS A 157 18.67 -2.08 -10.41
C LYS A 157 17.37 -2.65 -10.98
#